data_AF-A0A3M3AFZ5-F1
#
_entry.id   AF-A0A3M3AFZ5-F1
#
_cell.length_a   1.000
_cell.length_b   1.000
_cell.length_c   1.000
_cell.angle_alpha   90.00
_cell.angle_beta   90.00
_cell.angle_gamma   90.00
#
_symmetry.space_group_name_H-M   'P 1'
#
loop_
_entity.id
_entity.type
_entity.pdbx_description
1 polymer ?
#
loop_
_entity_poly.entity_id
_entity_poly.type
_entity_poly.pdbx_seq_one_letter_code
_entity_poly.pdbx_strand_id
1 'polypeptide(L)'
;MTIPSNSSAPSRPALICRTNLKGQIKHCSDGFAREHGYARDELLEASVMLLRHELMPAAVFASLWSTLGQGTPWMGIVCNRHRDGSQRWHNVYIKPVYGSEGVQGYGAIYLPLSSEQQHRAQVFFARWQRRGSPVSVVAAMARWLSWSWPTLLVGSGIALACAGLESAWLQGVSALLGVLVLTGWQSWRQNRQVRAVLASHPKAFAAPALAGLYADLSATPALVNMALIAGEARLQTALSRIGMSGRLIDEHMGALHELIGHEARRLEEQRSESDQSVVALSEMTATIQEVSRNLQHSAEATGQAVEQSSQGQALAEQSLSAMQRLNASVAEISAAAGELSTATESIGSI
;
A
#
# COMPACT_ATOMS: atom_id res chain seq x y z
N MET A 1 37.89 -1.63 -12.67
CA MET A 1 37.92 -1.57 -11.19
C MET A 1 36.57 -2.09 -10.71
N THR A 2 36.48 -3.41 -10.55
CA THR A 2 35.25 -4.12 -10.18
C THR A 2 35.00 -3.93 -8.69
N ILE A 3 33.92 -3.24 -8.35
CA ILE A 3 33.42 -3.15 -6.98
C ILE A 3 32.96 -4.56 -6.59
N PRO A 4 33.53 -5.19 -5.54
CA PRO A 4 33.01 -6.46 -5.08
C PRO A 4 31.61 -6.24 -4.50
N SER A 5 30.60 -6.73 -5.21
CA SER A 5 29.24 -6.91 -4.72
C SER A 5 29.26 -7.96 -3.62
N ASN A 6 29.36 -7.54 -2.36
CA ASN A 6 29.07 -8.44 -1.25
C ASN A 6 27.55 -8.59 -1.11
N SER A 7 26.93 -9.21 -2.11
CA SER A 7 25.50 -9.54 -2.19
C SER A 7 25.27 -11.03 -1.89
N SER A 8 25.96 -11.59 -0.89
CA SER A 8 25.89 -13.02 -0.56
C SER A 8 25.51 -13.28 0.89
N ALA A 9 24.72 -12.41 1.50
CA ALA A 9 23.88 -12.83 2.63
C ALA A 9 22.61 -13.45 2.04
N PRO A 10 22.27 -14.73 2.33
CA PRO A 10 20.98 -15.28 1.94
C PRO A 10 19.90 -14.33 2.43
N SER A 11 18.87 -14.09 1.62
CA SER A 11 17.73 -13.22 1.88
C SER A 11 16.96 -13.68 3.11
N ARG A 12 17.54 -13.49 4.29
CA ARG A 12 16.88 -13.75 5.56
C ARG A 12 15.64 -12.86 5.57
N PRO A 13 14.45 -13.43 5.83
CA PRO A 13 13.22 -12.67 5.84
C PRO A 13 13.38 -11.51 6.81
N ALA A 14 13.08 -10.30 6.35
CA ALA A 14 13.21 -9.12 7.17
C ALA A 14 12.37 -9.30 8.46
N LEU A 15 13.02 -9.16 9.60
CA LEU A 15 12.41 -9.30 10.91
C LEU A 15 11.78 -7.96 11.27
N ILE A 16 10.49 -7.81 10.97
CA ILE A 16 9.77 -6.53 11.06
C ILE A 16 8.61 -6.68 12.02
N CYS A 17 8.45 -5.71 12.90
CA CYS A 17 7.32 -5.60 13.81
C CYS A 17 6.79 -4.17 13.82
N ARG A 18 5.46 -4.00 13.91
CA ARG A 18 4.79 -2.73 14.13
C ARG A 18 3.94 -2.82 15.37
N THR A 19 4.06 -1.84 16.25
CA THR A 19 3.30 -1.74 17.49
C THR A 19 2.41 -0.50 17.50
N ASN A 20 1.42 -0.46 18.40
CA ASN A 20 0.75 0.77 18.79
C ASN A 20 1.60 1.58 19.79
N LEU A 21 1.09 2.73 20.22
CA LEU A 21 1.75 3.61 21.20
C LEU A 21 2.02 2.94 22.56
N LYS A 22 1.24 1.92 22.92
CA LYS A 22 1.41 1.14 24.17
C LYS A 22 2.37 -0.04 24.02
N GLY A 23 2.94 -0.27 22.83
CA GLY A 23 3.85 -1.39 22.57
C GLY A 23 3.16 -2.73 22.28
N GLN A 24 1.84 -2.74 22.01
CA GLN A 24 1.13 -3.93 21.55
C GLN A 24 1.37 -4.14 20.06
N ILE A 25 1.72 -5.35 19.67
CA ILE A 25 2.07 -5.71 18.29
C ILE A 25 0.80 -5.70 17.43
N LYS A 26 0.76 -4.84 16.42
CA LYS A 26 -0.33 -4.75 15.44
C LYS A 26 -0.03 -5.49 14.14
N HIS A 27 1.25 -5.73 13.88
CA HIS A 27 1.70 -6.45 12.71
C HIS A 27 3.11 -6.98 12.95
N CYS A 28 3.38 -8.22 12.56
CA CYS A 28 4.73 -8.77 12.49
C CYS A 28 4.91 -9.57 11.20
N SER A 29 6.14 -9.63 10.67
CA SER A 29 6.48 -10.51 9.56
C SER A 29 6.57 -11.96 10.02
N ASP A 30 6.37 -12.91 9.10
CA ASP A 30 6.52 -14.34 9.41
C ASP A 30 7.94 -14.68 9.86
N GLY A 31 8.94 -13.98 9.31
CA GLY A 31 10.32 -14.07 9.76
C GLY A 31 10.46 -13.71 11.23
N PHE A 32 9.82 -12.62 11.67
CA PHE A 32 9.86 -12.18 13.07
C PHE A 32 9.21 -13.21 14.02
N ALA A 33 8.05 -13.75 13.64
CA ALA A 33 7.34 -14.75 14.43
C ALA A 33 8.17 -16.05 14.59
N ARG A 34 8.69 -16.57 13.48
CA ARG A 34 9.56 -17.75 13.47
C ARG A 34 10.85 -17.55 14.27
N GLU A 35 11.49 -16.39 14.15
CA GLU A 35 12.73 -16.06 14.88
C GLU A 35 12.55 -16.12 16.41
N HIS A 36 11.35 -15.80 16.90
CA HIS A 36 11.02 -15.79 18.34
C HIS A 36 10.27 -17.05 18.79
N GLY A 37 9.94 -17.95 17.86
CA GLY A 37 9.32 -19.25 18.15
C GLY A 37 7.82 -19.18 18.45
N TYR A 38 7.14 -18.10 18.07
CA TYR A 38 5.70 -17.93 18.27
C TYR A 38 4.94 -18.03 16.95
N ALA A 39 3.68 -18.42 17.01
CA ALA A 39 2.78 -18.23 15.88
C ALA A 39 2.50 -16.73 15.69
N ARG A 40 2.24 -16.32 14.44
CA ARG A 40 1.90 -14.93 14.12
C ARG A 40 0.69 -14.46 14.94
N ASP A 41 -0.34 -15.29 15.03
CA ASP A 41 -1.59 -14.95 15.73
C ASP A 41 -1.41 -14.84 17.25
N GLU A 42 -0.47 -15.58 17.85
CA GLU A 42 -0.10 -15.44 19.27
C GLU A 42 0.59 -14.09 19.54
N LEU A 43 1.33 -13.56 18.56
CA LEU A 43 2.03 -12.29 18.69
C LEU A 43 1.13 -11.09 18.39
N LEU A 44 0.08 -11.25 17.60
CA LEU A 44 -0.87 -10.16 17.33
C LEU A 44 -1.58 -9.76 18.63
N GLU A 45 -1.64 -8.45 18.88
CA GLU A 45 -2.15 -7.82 20.10
C GLU A 45 -1.35 -8.09 21.38
N ALA A 46 -0.36 -8.99 21.35
CA ALA A 46 0.55 -9.22 22.46
C ALA A 46 1.46 -8.01 22.71
N SER A 47 1.84 -7.81 23.97
CA SER A 47 2.82 -6.77 24.32
C SER A 47 4.23 -7.19 23.90
N VAL A 48 4.99 -6.29 23.28
CA VAL A 48 6.42 -6.51 22.96
C VAL A 48 7.26 -6.84 24.21
N MET A 49 6.77 -6.50 25.41
CA MET A 49 7.42 -6.87 26.68
C MET A 49 7.46 -8.39 26.91
N LEU A 50 6.59 -9.17 26.25
CA LEU A 50 6.64 -10.64 26.28
C LEU A 50 8.03 -11.17 25.90
N LEU A 51 8.66 -10.51 24.92
CA LEU A 51 9.95 -10.88 24.37
C LEU A 51 11.12 -10.38 25.22
N ARG A 52 10.88 -9.62 26.29
CA ARG A 52 11.96 -9.03 27.09
C ARG A 52 12.77 -10.10 27.83
N HIS A 53 14.08 -10.06 27.68
CA HIS A 53 15.01 -10.85 28.50
C HIS A 53 15.43 -10.09 29.78
N GLU A 54 15.71 -10.81 30.86
CA GLU A 54 16.08 -10.25 32.18
C GLU A 54 17.45 -9.56 32.19
N LEU A 55 18.35 -9.94 31.28
CA LEU A 55 19.67 -9.32 31.11
C LEU A 55 19.61 -7.86 30.65
N MET A 56 18.46 -7.39 30.14
CA MET A 56 18.33 -6.02 29.63
C MET A 56 18.14 -5.00 30.77
N PRO A 57 19.10 -4.07 30.98
CA PRO A 57 18.98 -3.05 32.03
C PRO A 57 17.80 -2.11 31.76
N ALA A 58 17.12 -1.69 32.84
CA ALA A 58 15.99 -0.76 32.75
C ALA A 58 16.37 0.58 32.07
N ALA A 59 17.62 1.03 32.25
CA ALA A 59 18.14 2.26 31.63
C ALA A 59 18.10 2.21 30.08
N VAL A 60 18.25 1.03 29.47
CA VAL A 60 18.18 0.89 28.01
C VAL A 60 16.75 1.15 27.52
N PHE A 61 15.76 0.60 28.21
CA PHE A 61 14.35 0.84 27.88
C PHE A 61 13.92 2.27 28.17
N ALA A 62 14.41 2.88 29.25
CA ALA A 62 14.17 4.29 29.54
C ALA A 62 14.70 5.18 28.41
N SER A 63 15.90 4.89 27.89
CA SER A 63 16.42 5.57 26.70
C SER A 63 15.55 5.33 25.47
N LEU A 64 15.11 4.09 25.23
CA LEU A 64 14.24 3.74 24.11
C LEU A 64 12.95 4.56 24.11
N TRP A 65 12.20 4.56 25.21
CA TRP A 65 10.93 5.25 25.29
C TRP A 65 11.08 6.77 25.29
N SER A 66 12.11 7.31 25.95
CA SER A 66 12.40 8.74 25.92
C SER A 66 12.71 9.24 24.49
N THR A 67 13.54 8.50 23.75
CA THR A 67 13.89 8.81 22.36
C THR A 67 12.69 8.73 21.42
N LEU A 68 11.90 7.66 21.55
CA LEU A 68 10.69 7.48 20.73
C LEU A 68 9.61 8.52 21.06
N GLY A 69 9.48 8.92 22.33
CA GLY A 69 8.59 10.00 22.77
C GLY A 69 8.95 11.37 22.20
N GLN A 70 10.23 11.60 21.88
CA GLN A 70 10.70 12.81 21.20
C GLN A 70 10.48 12.77 19.67
N GLY A 71 9.85 11.71 19.13
CA GLY A 71 9.67 11.54 17.69
C GLY A 71 10.95 11.17 16.93
N THR A 72 12.02 10.84 17.66
CA THR A 72 13.31 10.46 17.07
C THR A 72 13.44 8.94 16.96
N PRO A 73 14.10 8.41 15.92
CA PRO A 73 14.39 6.98 15.84
C PRO A 73 15.33 6.55 16.97
N TRP A 74 15.18 5.31 17.43
CA TRP A 74 16.06 4.69 18.41
C TRP A 74 16.78 3.49 17.77
N MET A 75 18.03 3.26 18.18
CA MET A 75 18.83 2.12 17.72
C MET A 75 19.60 1.52 18.90
N GLY A 76 19.51 0.21 19.08
CA GLY A 76 20.22 -0.45 20.17
C GLY A 76 20.26 -1.96 20.02
N ILE A 77 21.30 -2.58 20.58
CA ILE A 77 21.35 -4.02 20.76
C ILE A 77 20.42 -4.42 21.90
N VAL A 78 19.52 -5.37 21.63
CA VAL A 78 18.61 -5.94 22.64
C VAL A 78 18.75 -7.45 22.68
N CYS A 79 18.58 -7.99 23.89
CA CYS A 79 18.40 -9.41 24.12
C CYS A 79 16.91 -9.70 24.34
N ASN A 80 16.37 -10.52 23.46
CA ASN A 80 15.02 -11.04 23.55
C ASN A 80 15.03 -12.49 24.02
N ARG A 81 13.94 -12.88 24.69
CA ARG A 81 13.67 -14.26 25.10
C ARG A 81 12.80 -14.94 24.04
N HIS A 82 13.32 -16.04 23.50
CA HIS A 82 12.58 -16.94 22.61
C HIS A 82 11.54 -17.75 23.42
N ARG A 83 10.52 -18.32 22.75
CA ARG A 83 9.47 -19.13 23.40
C ARG A 83 10.01 -20.30 24.24
N ASP A 84 11.13 -20.90 23.82
CA ASP A 84 11.84 -21.97 24.55
C ASP A 84 12.70 -21.47 25.73
N GLY A 85 12.73 -20.16 25.98
CA GLY A 85 13.56 -19.54 27.01
C GLY A 85 14.99 -19.17 26.57
N SER A 86 15.42 -19.56 25.37
CA SER A 86 16.74 -19.22 24.84
C SER A 86 16.87 -17.73 24.49
N GLN A 87 18.12 -17.26 24.45
CA GLN A 87 18.44 -15.86 24.16
C GLN A 87 18.53 -15.62 22.65
N ARG A 88 17.98 -14.50 22.21
CA ARG A 88 18.11 -13.99 20.85
C ARG A 88 18.61 -12.56 20.90
N TRP A 89 19.73 -12.32 20.26
CA TRP A 89 20.37 -11.01 20.21
C TRP A 89 20.14 -10.39 18.84
N HIS A 90 19.60 -9.17 18.83
CA HIS A 90 19.40 -8.40 17.60
C HIS A 90 19.79 -6.95 17.82
N ASN A 91 20.28 -6.32 16.74
CA ASN A 91 20.43 -4.87 16.69
C ASN A 91 19.12 -4.29 16.14
N VAL A 92 18.43 -3.49 16.93
CA VAL A 92 17.05 -3.10 16.64
C VAL A 92 16.98 -1.63 16.33
N TYR A 93 16.48 -1.31 15.14
CA TYR A 93 16.17 0.05 14.72
C TYR A 93 14.67 0.28 14.82
N ILE A 94 14.26 1.25 15.62
CA ILE A 94 12.85 1.59 15.87
C ILE A 94 12.60 3.02 15.44
N LYS A 95 11.51 3.25 14.72
CA LYS A 95 11.08 4.60 14.33
C LYS A 95 9.59 4.82 14.64
N PRO A 96 9.19 6.05 14.98
CA PRO A 96 7.77 6.41 15.01
C PRO A 96 7.16 6.27 13.62
N VAL A 97 5.92 5.77 13.59
CA VAL A 97 5.08 5.68 12.40
C VAL A 97 4.00 6.74 12.55
N TYR A 98 3.97 7.66 11.59
CA TYR A 98 3.03 8.77 11.54
C TYR A 98 1.83 8.40 10.68
N GLY A 99 0.63 8.71 11.16
CA GLY A 99 -0.60 8.74 10.38
C GLY A 99 -1.12 10.17 10.23
N SER A 100 -2.42 10.31 9.94
CA SER A 100 -3.07 11.61 9.71
C SER A 100 -3.05 12.53 10.93
N GLU A 101 -3.16 11.98 12.15
CA GLU A 101 -3.25 12.74 13.40
C GLU A 101 -1.96 12.74 14.23
N GLY A 102 -0.82 12.36 13.65
CA GLY A 102 0.47 12.28 14.34
C GLY A 102 0.99 10.85 14.51
N VAL A 103 1.77 10.58 15.56
CA VAL A 103 2.36 9.25 15.79
C VAL A 103 1.27 8.25 16.19
N GLN A 104 1.07 7.21 15.38
CA GLN A 104 0.08 6.16 15.64
C GLN A 104 0.70 4.90 16.28
N GLY A 105 2.02 4.77 16.19
CA GLY A 105 2.72 3.60 16.69
C GLY A 105 4.20 3.60 16.34
N TYR A 106 4.84 2.45 16.50
CA TYR A 106 6.27 2.29 16.26
C TYR A 106 6.54 1.14 15.31
N GLY A 107 7.47 1.35 14.38
CA GLY A 107 7.96 0.33 13.46
C GLY A 107 9.38 -0.05 13.83
N ALA A 108 9.64 -1.34 13.99
CA ALA A 108 10.93 -1.89 14.34
C ALA A 108 11.42 -2.87 13.27
N ILE A 109 12.72 -2.80 12.98
CA ILE A 109 13.44 -3.81 12.20
C ILE A 109 14.55 -4.40 13.08
N TYR A 110 14.68 -5.72 13.04
CA TYR A 110 15.64 -6.49 13.81
C TYR A 110 16.74 -6.97 12.86
N LEU A 111 17.95 -6.50 13.10
CA LEU A 111 19.12 -6.85 12.31
C LEU A 111 19.91 -7.94 13.03
N PRO A 112 20.41 -8.95 12.30
CA PRO A 112 21.28 -9.95 12.87
C PRO A 112 22.58 -9.32 13.38
N LEU A 113 23.15 -9.91 14.42
CA LEU A 113 24.47 -9.55 14.95
C LEU A 113 25.48 -10.61 14.55
N SER A 114 26.74 -10.20 14.36
CA SER A 114 27.85 -11.16 14.27
C SER A 114 28.12 -11.79 15.65
N SER A 115 28.71 -12.98 15.68
CA SER A 115 29.06 -13.66 16.93
C SER A 115 29.95 -12.79 17.85
N GLU A 116 30.84 -11.99 17.26
CA GLU A 116 31.68 -11.04 18.00
C GLU A 116 30.85 -9.92 18.65
N GLN A 117 29.90 -9.33 17.91
CA GLN A 117 29.01 -8.29 18.45
C GLN A 117 28.10 -8.85 19.55
N GLN A 118 27.60 -10.08 19.39
CA GLN A 118 26.82 -10.76 20.43
C GLN A 118 27.63 -10.96 21.70
N HIS A 119 28.86 -11.47 21.59
CA HIS A 119 29.75 -11.66 22.73
C HIS A 119 30.05 -10.33 23.45
N ARG A 120 30.36 -9.28 22.68
CA ARG A 120 30.58 -7.93 23.19
C ARG A 120 29.38 -7.40 23.95
N ALA A 121 28.18 -7.56 23.40
CA ALA A 121 26.94 -7.13 24.04
C ALA A 121 26.67 -7.90 25.34
N GLN A 122 26.89 -9.22 25.36
CA GLN A 122 26.75 -10.04 26.57
C GLN A 122 27.67 -9.54 27.68
N VAL A 123 28.96 -9.33 27.38
CA VAL A 123 29.93 -8.82 28.37
C VAL A 123 29.56 -7.41 28.84
N PHE A 124 29.14 -6.55 27.92
CA PHE A 124 28.75 -5.17 28.21
C PHE A 124 27.55 -5.10 29.15
N PHE A 125 26.47 -5.81 28.85
CA PHE A 125 25.25 -5.81 29.67
C PHE A 125 25.45 -6.54 31.00
N ALA A 126 26.19 -7.65 31.03
CA ALA A 126 26.51 -8.34 32.28
C ALA A 126 27.33 -7.45 33.23
N ARG A 127 28.24 -6.63 32.71
CA ARG A 127 28.98 -5.63 33.51
C ARG A 127 28.08 -4.51 34.01
N TRP A 128 27.22 -3.97 33.15
CA TRP A 128 26.28 -2.92 33.53
C TRP A 128 25.37 -3.40 34.66
N GLN A 129 24.79 -4.60 34.53
CA GLN A 129 23.89 -5.14 35.55
C GLN A 129 24.57 -5.34 36.92
N ARG A 130 25.86 -5.73 36.94
CA ARG A 130 26.61 -5.96 38.18
C ARG A 130 27.18 -4.70 38.83
N ARG A 131 27.63 -3.72 38.04
CA ARG A 131 28.39 -2.55 38.53
C ARG A 131 27.67 -1.21 38.37
N GLY A 132 26.50 -1.19 37.74
CA GLY A 132 25.77 0.05 37.44
C GLY A 132 26.39 0.91 36.32
N SER A 133 27.63 0.63 35.89
CA SER A 133 28.29 1.32 34.79
C SER A 133 28.71 0.37 33.65
N PRO A 134 28.61 0.80 32.38
CA PRO A 134 28.99 -0.01 31.22
C PRO A 134 30.50 -0.10 30.99
N VAL A 135 31.29 0.85 31.53
CA VAL A 135 32.73 0.93 31.31
C VAL A 135 33.51 0.77 32.61
N SER A 136 34.60 0.00 32.56
CA SER A 136 35.58 -0.08 33.64
C SER A 136 36.39 1.22 33.70
N VAL A 137 36.46 1.86 34.87
CA VAL A 137 37.22 3.09 35.08
C VAL A 137 38.69 2.92 34.67
N VAL A 138 39.28 1.76 34.95
CA VAL A 138 40.66 1.42 34.56
C VAL A 138 40.82 1.35 33.04
N ALA A 139 39.84 0.77 32.33
CA ALA A 139 39.88 0.69 30.87
C ALA A 139 39.66 2.08 30.23
N ALA A 140 38.80 2.91 30.82
CA ALA A 140 38.63 4.29 30.38
C ALA A 140 39.93 5.10 30.54
N MET A 141 40.61 4.92 31.67
CA MET A 141 41.86 5.62 31.99
C MET A 141 43.02 5.19 31.09
N ALA A 142 43.20 3.88 30.86
CA ALA A 142 44.23 3.36 29.95
C ALA A 142 44.02 3.84 28.50
N ARG A 143 42.77 3.90 28.05
CA ARG A 143 42.43 4.38 26.70
C ARG A 143 42.59 5.89 26.57
N TRP A 144 42.18 6.64 27.59
CA TRP A 144 42.44 8.09 27.66
C TRP A 144 43.94 8.37 27.58
N LEU A 145 44.76 7.61 28.32
CA LEU A 145 46.22 7.72 28.29
C LEU A 145 46.79 7.45 26.89
N SER A 146 46.35 6.39 26.20
CA SER A 146 46.78 6.10 24.83
C SER A 146 46.43 7.20 23.82
N TRP A 147 45.29 7.88 24.01
CA TRP A 147 44.87 8.94 23.09
C TRP A 147 45.57 10.28 23.38
N SER A 148 46.05 10.47 24.62
CA SER A 148 46.81 11.62 25.06
C SER A 148 48.32 11.56 24.75
N TRP A 149 48.80 10.50 24.09
CA TRP A 149 50.22 10.35 23.79
C TRP A 149 50.85 11.54 23.03
N PRO A 150 50.19 12.14 22.02
CA PRO A 150 50.72 13.33 21.33
C PRO A 150 50.78 14.57 22.24
N THR A 151 49.81 14.74 23.14
CA THR A 151 49.80 15.86 24.12
C THR A 151 50.83 15.69 25.23
N LEU A 152 51.21 14.44 25.55
CA LEU A 152 52.29 14.17 26.48
C LEU A 152 53.65 14.61 25.88
N LEU A 153 53.84 14.45 24.57
CA LEU A 153 55.03 14.98 23.87
C LEU A 153 55.08 16.52 23.93
N VAL A 154 53.94 17.20 23.71
CA VAL A 154 53.86 18.67 23.86
C VAL A 154 54.12 19.09 25.31
N GLY A 155 53.63 18.32 26.28
CA GLY A 155 53.91 18.49 27.71
C GLY A 155 55.40 18.40 28.05
N SER A 156 56.11 17.44 27.45
CA SER A 156 57.57 17.34 27.61
C SER A 156 58.29 18.56 27.02
N GLY A 157 57.79 19.13 25.92
CA GLY A 157 58.28 20.40 25.36
C GLY A 157 58.08 21.59 26.30
N ILE A 158 56.92 21.66 26.97
CA ILE A 158 56.65 22.70 27.99
C ILE A 158 57.55 22.51 29.22
N ALA A 159 57.78 21.26 29.65
CA ALA A 159 58.71 20.94 30.73
C ALA A 159 60.14 21.41 30.42
N LEU A 160 60.60 21.18 29.19
CA LEU A 160 61.89 21.65 28.67
C LEU A 160 61.97 23.18 28.59
N ALA A 161 60.88 23.86 28.19
CA ALA A 161 60.81 25.32 28.17
C ALA A 161 60.82 25.94 29.58
N CYS A 162 60.30 25.23 30.58
CA CYS A 162 60.30 25.63 32.00
C CYS A 162 61.61 25.31 32.73
N ALA A 163 62.62 24.73 32.07
CA ALA A 163 63.90 24.34 32.69
C ALA A 163 64.71 25.49 33.29
N GLY A 164 64.33 26.75 33.02
CA GLY A 164 64.93 27.96 33.64
C GLY A 164 64.44 28.30 35.05
N LEU A 165 63.50 27.53 35.62
CA LEU A 165 63.05 27.70 37.00
C LEU A 165 64.04 27.07 37.98
N GLU A 166 64.43 27.77 39.05
CA GLU A 166 65.43 27.27 40.02
C GLU A 166 64.98 26.05 40.84
N SER A 167 63.67 25.79 40.90
CA SER A 167 63.07 24.69 41.67
C SER A 167 62.58 23.55 40.76
N ALA A 168 63.17 22.36 40.93
CA ALA A 168 62.80 21.15 40.22
C ALA A 168 61.33 20.71 40.46
N TRP A 169 60.77 21.01 41.64
CA TRP A 169 59.36 20.72 41.95
C TRP A 169 58.41 21.58 41.12
N LEU A 170 58.70 22.88 40.98
CA LEU A 170 57.87 23.81 40.20
C LEU A 170 57.87 23.45 38.71
N GLN A 171 58.98 22.96 38.18
CA GLN A 171 59.08 22.44 36.81
C GLN A 171 58.18 21.22 36.59
N GLY A 172 58.18 20.27 37.53
CA GLY A 172 57.34 19.06 37.44
C GLY A 172 55.85 19.37 37.50
N VAL A 173 55.44 20.27 38.40
CA VAL A 173 54.03 20.65 38.58
C VAL A 173 53.50 21.44 37.38
N SER A 174 54.28 22.38 36.83
CA SER A 174 53.87 23.18 35.67
C SER A 174 53.71 22.32 34.40
N ALA A 175 54.63 21.37 34.18
CA ALA A 175 54.54 20.42 33.09
C ALA A 175 53.30 19.52 33.19
N LEU A 176 53.00 19.01 34.39
CA LEU A 176 51.85 18.14 34.63
C LEU A 176 50.52 18.90 34.47
N LEU A 177 50.44 20.13 34.98
CA LEU A 177 49.29 21.01 34.77
C LEU A 177 49.09 21.36 33.28
N GLY A 178 50.18 21.68 32.56
CA GLY A 178 50.12 21.96 31.12
C GLY A 178 49.58 20.78 30.32
N VAL A 179 50.05 19.56 30.62
CA VAL A 179 49.53 18.32 30.02
C VAL A 179 48.05 18.14 30.32
N LEU A 180 47.62 18.29 31.58
CA LEU A 180 46.23 18.11 31.98
C LEU A 180 45.30 19.13 31.29
N VAL A 181 45.72 20.39 31.20
CA VAL A 181 44.96 21.44 30.52
C VAL A 181 44.86 21.18 29.02
N LEU A 182 45.97 20.81 28.36
CA LEU A 182 45.98 20.52 26.93
C LEU A 182 45.17 19.27 26.57
N THR A 183 45.32 18.19 27.33
CA THR A 183 44.54 16.96 27.15
C THR A 183 43.04 17.19 27.39
N GLY A 184 42.70 17.96 28.43
CA GLY A 184 41.33 18.38 28.71
C GLY A 184 40.75 19.24 27.59
N TRP A 185 41.49 20.24 27.12
CA TRP A 185 41.07 21.12 26.03
C TRP A 185 40.90 20.37 24.71
N GLN A 186 41.83 19.49 24.35
CA GLN A 186 41.72 18.65 23.16
C GLN A 186 40.52 17.71 23.24
N SER A 187 40.32 17.04 24.38
CA SER A 187 39.18 16.15 24.60
C SER A 187 37.85 16.90 24.53
N TRP A 188 37.79 18.09 25.12
CA TRP A 188 36.62 18.97 25.05
C TRP A 188 36.34 19.42 23.63
N ARG A 189 37.35 19.90 22.90
CA ARG A 189 37.23 20.35 21.51
C ARG A 189 36.74 19.23 20.61
N GLN A 190 37.32 18.04 20.73
CA GLN A 190 36.94 16.88 19.92
C GLN A 190 35.51 16.41 20.21
N ASN A 191 35.13 16.34 21.49
CA ASN A 191 33.77 15.98 21.90
C ASN A 191 32.75 17.04 21.43
N ARG A 192 33.10 18.34 21.52
CA ARG A 192 32.26 19.43 21.02
C ARG A 192 32.07 19.35 19.50
N GLN A 193 33.13 19.10 18.75
CA GLN A 193 33.05 18.97 17.29
C GLN A 193 32.17 17.80 16.86
N VAL A 194 32.36 16.61 17.44
CA VAL A 194 31.53 15.44 17.10
C VAL A 194 30.07 15.66 17.50
N ARG A 195 29.81 16.23 18.68
CA ARG A 195 28.44 16.55 19.09
C ARG A 195 27.79 17.58 18.16
N ALA A 196 28.54 18.57 17.68
CA ALA A 196 28.03 19.54 16.71
C ALA A 196 27.65 18.89 15.37
N VAL A 197 28.47 17.94 14.89
CA VAL A 197 28.18 17.18 13.66
C VAL A 197 26.98 16.23 13.85
N LEU A 198 26.82 15.62 15.03
CA LEU A 198 25.64 14.81 15.33
C LEU A 198 24.39 15.66 15.48
N ALA A 199 24.50 16.87 16.04
CA ALA A 199 23.39 17.80 16.17
C ALA A 199 22.84 18.30 14.83
N SER A 200 23.67 18.40 13.78
CA SER A 200 23.19 18.70 12.43
C SER A 200 22.42 17.55 11.78
N HIS A 201 22.45 16.35 12.37
CA HIS A 201 21.74 15.17 11.92
C HIS A 201 20.79 14.66 13.01
N PRO A 202 19.71 15.40 13.36
CA PRO A 202 18.84 15.07 14.51
C PRO A 202 18.14 13.72 14.41
N LYS A 203 18.05 13.15 13.20
CA LYS A 203 17.50 11.81 13.00
C LYS A 203 18.53 10.72 13.32
N ALA A 204 19.84 10.99 13.29
CA ALA A 204 20.87 10.01 13.59
C ALA A 204 20.89 9.70 15.09
N PHE A 205 20.47 8.50 15.47
CA PHE A 205 20.46 8.11 16.87
C PHE A 205 21.88 7.85 17.38
N ALA A 206 22.27 8.54 18.44
CA ALA A 206 23.56 8.34 19.09
C ALA A 206 23.39 8.52 20.61
N ALA A 207 23.44 7.42 21.35
CA ALA A 207 23.33 7.42 22.81
C ALA A 207 24.69 7.09 23.45
N PRO A 208 25.29 8.00 24.26
CA PRO A 208 26.60 7.75 24.87
C PRO A 208 26.67 6.48 25.71
N ALA A 209 25.57 6.14 26.39
CA ALA A 209 25.50 4.94 27.24
C ALA A 209 25.48 3.63 26.43
N LEU A 210 25.11 3.66 25.15
CA LEU A 210 25.04 2.49 24.27
C LEU A 210 26.17 2.47 23.24
N ALA A 211 26.87 3.59 23.03
CA ALA A 211 27.91 3.73 22.01
C ALA A 211 29.01 2.66 22.11
N GLY A 212 29.40 2.26 23.33
CA GLY A 212 30.41 1.22 23.56
C GLY A 212 30.04 -0.18 23.04
N LEU A 213 28.79 -0.41 22.64
CA LEU A 213 28.37 -1.64 21.96
C LEU A 213 28.80 -1.68 20.49
N TYR A 214 29.04 -0.51 19.88
CA TYR A 214 29.23 -0.36 18.44
C TYR A 214 30.68 -0.13 18.03
N ALA A 215 31.57 0.21 18.97
CA ALA A 215 32.99 0.33 18.68
C ALA A 215 33.83 0.01 19.92
N ASP A 216 35.06 -0.47 19.70
CA ASP A 216 36.03 -0.57 20.79
C ASP A 216 36.55 0.81 21.20
N LEU A 217 36.49 1.78 20.31
CA LEU A 217 37.05 3.12 20.49
C LEU A 217 36.39 3.88 21.66
N SER A 218 37.05 4.96 22.08
CA SER A 218 36.57 5.93 23.07
C SER A 218 35.13 6.40 22.81
N ALA A 219 34.52 7.08 23.79
CA ALA A 219 33.11 7.47 23.73
C ALA A 219 32.72 8.24 22.45
N THR A 220 33.63 9.03 21.87
CA THR A 220 33.32 9.95 20.76
C THR A 220 33.28 9.26 19.38
N PRO A 221 34.29 8.49 18.94
CA PRO A 221 34.20 7.75 17.68
C PRO A 221 33.13 6.66 17.71
N ALA A 222 32.88 6.07 18.89
CA ALA A 222 31.81 5.10 19.08
C ALA A 222 30.41 5.70 18.79
N LEU A 223 30.18 6.97 19.15
CA LEU A 223 28.94 7.69 18.82
C LEU A 223 28.76 7.88 17.31
N VAL A 224 29.85 8.21 16.59
CA VAL A 224 29.80 8.36 15.13
C VAL A 224 29.51 7.01 14.47
N ASN A 225 30.19 5.94 14.91
CA ASN A 225 29.95 4.61 14.35
C ASN A 225 28.51 4.15 14.57
N MET A 226 27.98 4.38 15.78
CA MET A 226 26.59 4.12 16.11
C MET A 226 25.62 4.90 15.20
N ALA A 227 25.90 6.18 14.96
CA ALA A 227 25.10 7.02 14.06
C ALA A 227 25.13 6.52 12.60
N LEU A 228 26.29 6.06 12.12
CA LEU A 228 26.43 5.48 10.78
C LEU A 228 25.65 4.17 10.64
N ILE A 229 25.78 3.27 11.61
CA ILE A 229 25.04 2.00 11.63
C ILE A 229 23.52 2.26 11.72
N ALA A 230 23.08 3.25 12.51
CA ALA A 230 21.68 3.68 12.54
C ALA A 230 21.23 4.27 11.20
N GLY A 231 22.10 4.98 10.50
CA GLY A 231 21.87 5.49 9.14
C GLY A 231 21.69 4.37 8.12
N GLU A 232 22.54 3.34 8.15
CA GLU A 232 22.42 2.17 7.29
C GLU A 232 21.12 1.41 7.55
N ALA A 233 20.78 1.17 8.82
CA ALA A 233 19.52 0.53 9.19
C ALA A 233 18.29 1.31 8.70
N ARG A 234 18.36 2.65 8.72
CA ARG A 234 17.32 3.50 8.13
C ARG A 234 17.19 3.28 6.62
N LEU A 235 18.30 3.24 5.88
CA LEU A 235 18.29 3.00 4.44
C LEU A 235 17.74 1.61 4.11
N GLN A 236 18.18 0.58 4.83
CA GLN A 236 17.64 -0.78 4.68
C GLN A 236 16.13 -0.84 4.95
N THR A 237 15.65 -0.12 5.98
CA THR A 237 14.21 -0.01 6.27
C THR A 237 13.46 0.68 5.13
N ALA A 238 14.04 1.73 4.54
CA ALA A 238 13.43 2.44 3.42
C ALA A 238 13.36 1.54 2.18
N LEU A 239 14.44 0.84 1.83
CA LEU A 239 14.49 -0.12 0.73
C LEU A 239 13.51 -1.28 0.93
N SER A 240 13.44 -1.84 2.13
CA SER A 240 12.48 -2.89 2.45
C SER A 240 11.04 -2.42 2.24
N ARG A 241 10.72 -1.19 2.66
CA ARG A 241 9.38 -0.60 2.45
C ARG A 241 9.09 -0.34 0.97
N ILE A 242 10.07 0.09 0.18
CA ILE A 242 9.94 0.24 -1.27
C ILE A 242 9.67 -1.14 -1.91
N GLY A 243 10.44 -2.17 -1.56
CA GLY A 243 10.24 -3.53 -2.06
C GLY A 243 8.88 -4.11 -1.68
N MET A 244 8.40 -3.87 -0.44
CA MET A 244 7.04 -4.24 -0.03
C MET A 244 5.97 -3.53 -0.84
N SER A 245 6.14 -2.22 -1.09
CA SER A 245 5.18 -1.44 -1.89
C SER A 245 5.19 -1.87 -3.35
N GLY A 246 6.35 -2.23 -3.90
CA GLY A 246 6.47 -2.78 -5.25
C GLY A 246 5.71 -4.08 -5.42
N ARG A 247 5.82 -5.03 -4.46
CA ARG A 247 5.01 -6.25 -4.47
C ARG A 247 3.52 -5.98 -4.38
N LEU A 248 3.11 -5.03 -3.55
CA LEU A 248 1.71 -4.63 -3.44
C LEU A 248 1.17 -4.09 -4.76
N ILE A 249 1.96 -3.26 -5.45
CA ILE A 249 1.59 -2.74 -6.78
C ILE A 249 1.49 -3.88 -7.79
N ASP A 250 2.45 -4.81 -7.80
CA ASP A 250 2.46 -5.97 -8.71
C ASP A 250 1.20 -6.84 -8.54
N GLU A 251 0.81 -7.09 -7.29
CA GLU A 251 -0.43 -7.82 -6.96
C GLU A 251 -1.69 -7.08 -7.45
N HIS A 252 -1.77 -5.76 -7.22
CA HIS A 252 -2.89 -4.94 -7.72
C HIS A 252 -2.91 -4.86 -9.25
N MET A 253 -1.76 -4.82 -9.90
CA MET A 253 -1.64 -4.83 -11.36
C MET A 253 -2.15 -6.16 -11.94
N GLY A 254 -1.85 -7.28 -11.30
CA GLY A 254 -2.39 -8.59 -11.67
C GLY A 254 -3.92 -8.61 -11.64
N ALA A 255 -4.52 -8.17 -10.52
CA ALA A 255 -5.98 -8.08 -10.38
C ALA A 255 -6.61 -7.10 -11.38
N LEU A 256 -5.96 -5.96 -11.64
CA LEU A 256 -6.42 -4.98 -12.63
C LEU A 256 -6.41 -5.56 -14.05
N HIS A 257 -5.38 -6.33 -14.41
CA HIS A 257 -5.28 -6.95 -15.72
C HIS A 257 -6.40 -7.96 -15.95
N GLU A 258 -6.75 -8.75 -14.93
CA GLU A 258 -7.87 -9.69 -14.97
C GLU A 258 -9.21 -8.96 -15.13
N LEU A 259 -9.44 -7.87 -14.39
CA LEU A 259 -10.63 -7.02 -14.51
C LEU A 259 -10.77 -6.42 -15.91
N ILE A 260 -9.69 -5.87 -16.48
CA ILE A 260 -9.69 -5.33 -17.84
C ILE A 260 -10.03 -6.44 -18.85
N GLY A 261 -9.46 -7.63 -18.70
CA GLY A 261 -9.77 -8.77 -19.56
C GLY A 261 -11.22 -9.26 -19.45
N HIS A 262 -11.84 -9.14 -18.27
CA HIS A 262 -13.26 -9.44 -18.07
C HIS A 262 -14.16 -8.39 -18.76
N GLU A 263 -13.89 -7.10 -18.55
CA GLU A 263 -14.66 -6.01 -19.17
C GLU A 263 -14.52 -5.98 -20.69
N ALA A 264 -13.33 -6.26 -21.23
CA ALA A 264 -13.13 -6.35 -22.68
C ALA A 264 -14.01 -7.45 -23.31
N ARG A 265 -14.11 -8.63 -22.67
CA ARG A 265 -15.01 -9.71 -23.13
C ARG A 265 -16.47 -9.31 -23.05
N ARG A 266 -16.86 -8.64 -21.97
CA ARG A 266 -18.23 -8.15 -21.76
C ARG A 266 -18.64 -7.12 -22.82
N LEU A 267 -17.72 -6.24 -23.20
CA LEU A 267 -17.93 -5.28 -24.29
C LEU A 267 -18.12 -5.97 -25.64
N GLU A 268 -17.39 -7.06 -25.91
CA GLU A 268 -17.55 -7.82 -27.15
C GLU A 268 -18.90 -8.54 -27.20
N GLU A 269 -19.34 -9.14 -26.09
CA GLU A 269 -20.67 -9.75 -25.97
C GLU A 269 -21.78 -8.70 -26.17
N GLN A 270 -21.69 -7.56 -25.48
CA GLN A 270 -22.65 -6.46 -25.61
C GLN A 270 -22.69 -5.89 -27.03
N ARG A 271 -21.53 -5.79 -27.69
CA ARG A 271 -21.43 -5.35 -29.08
C ARG A 271 -22.15 -6.33 -30.01
N SER A 272 -21.94 -7.64 -29.82
CA SER A 272 -22.65 -8.67 -30.60
C SER A 272 -24.17 -8.61 -30.39
N GLU A 273 -24.64 -8.43 -29.16
CA GLU A 273 -26.08 -8.24 -28.87
C GLU A 273 -26.65 -6.99 -29.56
N SER A 274 -25.87 -5.90 -29.57
CA SER A 274 -26.25 -4.67 -30.27
C SER A 274 -26.35 -4.88 -31.78
N ASP A 275 -25.39 -5.57 -32.39
CA ASP A 275 -25.41 -5.88 -33.83
C ASP A 275 -26.63 -6.77 -34.18
N GLN A 276 -26.95 -7.74 -33.32
CA GLN A 276 -28.11 -8.59 -33.48
C GLN A 276 -29.43 -7.81 -33.35
N SER A 277 -29.48 -6.81 -32.47
CA SER A 277 -30.61 -5.89 -32.34
C SER A 277 -30.81 -5.05 -33.61
N VAL A 278 -29.72 -4.60 -34.24
CA VAL A 278 -29.78 -3.88 -35.52
C VAL A 278 -30.37 -4.76 -36.63
N VAL A 279 -29.98 -6.04 -36.69
CA VAL A 279 -30.55 -7.00 -37.64
C VAL A 279 -32.06 -7.18 -37.40
N ALA A 280 -32.48 -7.40 -36.16
CA ALA A 280 -33.89 -7.55 -35.81
C ALA A 280 -34.72 -6.29 -36.15
N LEU A 281 -34.16 -5.10 -35.92
CA LEU A 281 -34.81 -3.83 -36.31
C LEU A 281 -34.95 -3.69 -37.82
N SER A 282 -33.97 -4.17 -38.60
CA SER A 282 -34.04 -4.19 -40.06
C SER A 282 -35.15 -5.13 -40.55
N GLU A 283 -35.25 -6.34 -39.98
CA GLU A 283 -36.34 -7.28 -40.30
C GLU A 283 -37.71 -6.72 -39.93
N MET A 284 -37.86 -6.15 -38.72
CA MET A 284 -39.09 -5.48 -38.31
C MET A 284 -39.50 -4.37 -39.28
N THR A 285 -38.53 -3.59 -39.76
CA THR A 285 -38.80 -2.52 -40.74
C THR A 285 -39.33 -3.11 -42.04
N ALA A 286 -38.76 -4.20 -42.54
CA ALA A 286 -39.25 -4.90 -43.71
C ALA A 286 -40.67 -5.46 -43.50
N THR A 287 -40.95 -6.07 -42.35
CA THR A 287 -42.28 -6.57 -42.00
C THR A 287 -43.30 -5.42 -41.92
N ILE A 288 -42.94 -4.28 -41.33
CA ILE A 288 -43.81 -3.10 -41.28
C ILE A 288 -44.13 -2.60 -42.69
N GLN A 289 -43.14 -2.56 -43.59
CA GLN A 289 -43.35 -2.20 -44.98
C GLN A 289 -44.28 -3.18 -45.71
N GLU A 290 -44.12 -4.48 -45.47
CA GLU A 290 -44.98 -5.51 -46.05
C GLU A 290 -46.42 -5.43 -45.54
N VAL A 291 -46.61 -5.28 -44.23
CA VAL A 291 -47.93 -5.06 -43.61
C VAL A 291 -48.58 -3.79 -44.16
N SER A 292 -47.82 -2.69 -44.26
CA SER A 292 -48.32 -1.45 -44.86
C SER A 292 -48.76 -1.64 -46.31
N ARG A 293 -48.01 -2.43 -47.09
CA ARG A 293 -48.34 -2.73 -48.49
C ARG A 293 -49.61 -3.58 -48.60
N ASN A 294 -49.76 -4.59 -47.75
CA ASN A 294 -50.97 -5.42 -47.69
C ASN A 294 -52.20 -4.61 -47.23
N LEU A 295 -52.03 -3.69 -46.28
CA LEU A 295 -53.10 -2.78 -45.87
C LEU A 295 -53.54 -1.88 -47.02
N GLN A 296 -52.59 -1.32 -47.79
CA GLN A 296 -52.90 -0.51 -48.96
C GLN A 296 -53.66 -1.32 -50.02
N HIS A 297 -53.19 -2.53 -50.33
CA HIS A 297 -53.84 -3.41 -51.31
C HIS A 297 -55.24 -3.85 -50.86
N SER A 298 -55.43 -4.13 -49.56
CA SER A 298 -56.76 -4.43 -49.00
C SER A 298 -57.69 -3.24 -49.07
N ALA A 299 -57.20 -2.02 -48.81
CA ALA A 299 -57.98 -0.80 -48.94
C ALA A 299 -58.44 -0.57 -50.39
N GLU A 300 -57.55 -0.78 -51.37
CA GLU A 300 -57.88 -0.73 -52.81
C GLU A 300 -58.91 -1.77 -53.21
N ALA A 301 -58.72 -3.03 -52.82
CA ALA A 301 -59.66 -4.11 -53.11
C ALA A 301 -61.03 -3.87 -52.46
N THR A 302 -61.05 -3.33 -51.24
CA THR A 302 -62.30 -2.94 -50.56
C THR A 302 -62.99 -1.79 -51.31
N GLY A 303 -62.22 -0.80 -51.79
CA GLY A 303 -62.75 0.27 -52.63
C GLY A 303 -63.40 -0.24 -53.93
N GLN A 304 -62.73 -1.17 -54.62
CA GLN A 304 -63.28 -1.81 -55.83
C GLN A 304 -64.54 -2.63 -55.53
N ALA A 305 -64.57 -3.38 -54.42
CA ALA A 305 -65.73 -4.15 -54.00
C ALA A 305 -66.94 -3.24 -53.70
N VAL A 306 -66.72 -2.08 -53.08
CA VAL A 306 -67.76 -1.07 -52.86
C VAL A 306 -68.29 -0.54 -54.19
N GLU A 307 -67.42 -0.26 -55.16
CA GLU A 307 -67.84 0.21 -56.48
C GLU A 307 -68.63 -0.85 -57.26
N GLN A 308 -68.17 -2.10 -57.28
CA GLN A 308 -68.93 -3.21 -57.88
C GLN A 308 -70.28 -3.42 -57.18
N SER A 309 -70.33 -3.31 -55.86
CA SER A 309 -71.59 -3.45 -55.12
C SER A 309 -72.57 -2.31 -55.47
N SER A 310 -72.07 -1.09 -55.66
CA SER A 310 -72.87 0.05 -56.13
C SER A 310 -73.41 -0.17 -57.55
N GLN A 311 -72.57 -0.65 -58.48
CA GLN A 311 -73.00 -0.99 -59.84
C GLN A 311 -74.04 -2.12 -59.85
N GLY A 312 -73.84 -3.16 -59.04
CA GLY A 312 -74.80 -4.25 -58.87
C GLY A 312 -76.15 -3.77 -58.33
N GLN A 313 -76.12 -2.84 -57.37
CA GLN A 313 -77.34 -2.22 -56.85
C GLN A 313 -78.08 -1.42 -57.92
N ALA A 314 -77.37 -0.60 -58.70
CA ALA A 314 -77.97 0.14 -59.82
C ALA A 314 -78.60 -0.79 -60.88
N LEU A 315 -77.93 -1.90 -61.21
CA LEU A 315 -78.45 -2.89 -62.16
C LEU A 315 -79.71 -3.61 -61.62
N ALA A 316 -79.73 -3.91 -60.31
CA ALA A 316 -80.89 -4.48 -59.65
C ALA A 316 -82.10 -3.52 -59.67
N GLU A 317 -81.88 -2.23 -59.40
CA GLU A 317 -82.90 -1.18 -59.52
C GLU A 317 -83.43 -1.08 -60.96
N GLN A 318 -82.54 -1.12 -61.95
CA GLN A 318 -82.93 -1.06 -63.36
C GLN A 318 -83.75 -2.29 -63.79
N SER A 319 -83.38 -3.48 -63.30
CA SER A 319 -84.10 -4.73 -63.53
C SER A 319 -85.48 -4.73 -62.86
N LEU A 320 -85.58 -4.19 -61.65
CA LEU A 320 -86.86 -3.99 -60.96
C LEU A 320 -87.79 -3.07 -61.75
N SER A 321 -87.26 -1.95 -62.27
CA SER A 321 -88.02 -1.05 -63.15
C SER A 321 -88.45 -1.72 -64.45
N ALA A 322 -87.59 -2.54 -65.06
CA ALA A 322 -87.94 -3.30 -66.26
C ALA A 322 -89.04 -4.35 -65.99
N MET A 323 -88.95 -5.08 -64.87
CA MET A 323 -89.99 -6.01 -64.41
C MET A 323 -91.33 -5.29 -64.18
N GLN A 324 -91.31 -4.11 -63.55
CA GLN A 324 -92.53 -3.29 -63.36
C GLN A 324 -93.15 -2.86 -64.69
N ARG A 325 -92.34 -2.43 -65.66
CA ARG A 325 -92.81 -2.09 -67.02
C ARG A 325 -93.38 -3.30 -67.75
N LEU A 326 -92.73 -4.45 -67.69
CA LEU A 326 -93.23 -5.70 -68.26
C LEU A 326 -94.58 -6.08 -67.65
N ASN A 327 -94.71 -5.99 -66.34
CA ASN A 327 -95.97 -6.29 -65.65
C ASN A 327 -97.09 -5.33 -66.09
N ALA A 328 -96.79 -4.03 -66.23
CA ALA A 328 -97.74 -3.06 -66.76
C ALA A 328 -98.17 -3.37 -68.21
N SER A 329 -97.24 -3.70 -69.10
CA SER A 329 -97.58 -4.10 -70.48
C SER A 329 -98.36 -5.41 -70.55
N VAL A 330 -98.06 -6.40 -69.71
CA VAL A 330 -98.85 -7.64 -69.63
C VAL A 330 -100.28 -7.33 -69.16
N ALA A 331 -100.45 -6.42 -68.21
CA ALA A 331 -101.77 -5.96 -67.77
C ALA A 331 -102.53 -5.23 -68.90
N GLU A 332 -101.87 -4.35 -69.66
CA GLU A 332 -102.45 -3.69 -70.85
C GLU A 332 -102.86 -4.70 -71.93
N ILE A 333 -102.01 -5.68 -72.26
CA ILE A 333 -102.33 -6.73 -73.25
C ILE A 333 -103.51 -7.56 -72.76
N SER A 334 -103.54 -7.91 -71.47
CA SER A 334 -104.67 -8.65 -70.89
C SER A 334 -105.96 -7.85 -70.95
N ALA A 335 -105.91 -6.53 -70.73
CA ALA A 335 -107.07 -5.64 -70.88
C ALA A 335 -107.54 -5.55 -72.34
N ALA A 336 -106.61 -5.35 -73.29
CA ALA A 336 -106.92 -5.30 -74.73
C ALA A 336 -107.48 -6.63 -75.26
N ALA A 337 -106.94 -7.76 -74.82
CA ALA A 337 -107.48 -9.09 -75.14
C ALA A 337 -108.89 -9.28 -74.56
N GLY A 338 -109.15 -8.75 -73.35
CA GLY A 338 -110.47 -8.69 -72.75
C GLY A 338 -111.46 -7.89 -73.60
N GLU A 339 -111.10 -6.66 -73.99
CA GLU A 339 -111.91 -5.81 -74.88
C GLU A 339 -112.19 -6.48 -76.22
N LEU A 340 -111.19 -7.13 -76.83
CA LEU A 340 -111.34 -7.86 -78.08
C LEU A 340 -112.29 -9.05 -77.94
N SER A 341 -112.21 -9.78 -76.82
CA SER A 341 -113.15 -10.87 -76.51
C SER A 341 -114.57 -10.34 -76.40
N THR A 342 -114.78 -9.22 -75.70
CA THR A 342 -116.11 -8.58 -75.57
C THR A 342 -116.65 -8.10 -76.94
N ALA A 343 -115.79 -7.53 -77.79
CA ALA A 343 -116.16 -7.10 -79.14
C ALA A 343 -116.52 -8.28 -80.06
N THR A 344 -115.82 -9.41 -79.93
CA THR A 344 -116.10 -10.62 -80.72
C THR A 344 -117.42 -11.26 -80.29
N GLU A 345 -117.73 -11.26 -78.99
CA GLU A 345 -119.01 -11.72 -78.44
C GLU A 345 -120.18 -10.82 -78.88
N SER A 346 -119.95 -9.50 -79.01
CA SER A 346 -120.92 -8.56 -79.58
C SER A 346 -121.20 -8.81 -81.07
N ILE A 347 -120.20 -9.18 -81.88
CA ILE A 347 -120.36 -9.49 -83.31
C ILE A 347 -121.04 -10.85 -83.53
N GLY A 348 -120.83 -11.81 -82.62
CA GLY A 348 -121.54 -13.10 -82.63
C GLY A 348 -123.01 -13.03 -82.21
N SER A 349 -123.48 -11.88 -81.72
CA SER A 349 -124.86 -11.68 -81.23
C SER A 349 -125.82 -11.01 -82.23
N ILE A 350 -125.39 -10.81 -83.49
CA ILE A 350 -126.19 -10.24 -84.61
C ILE A 350 -126.47 -11.34 -85.64
#